data_AF-C3ZSE6-F1
#
_entry.id   AF-C3ZSE6-F1
#
_cell.length_a   1.000
_cell.length_b   1.000
_cell.length_c   1.000
_cell.angle_alpha   90.00
_cell.angle_beta   90.00
_cell.angle_gamma   90.00
#
_symmetry.space_group_name_H-M   'P 1'
#
loop_
_entity.id
_entity.type
_entity.pdbx_description
1 polymer ?
#
loop_
_entity_poly.entity_id
_entity_poly.type
_entity_poly.pdbx_seq_one_letter_code
_entity_poly.pdbx_strand_id
1 'polypeptide(L)'
;MAGLCSACQGDKRHFGRLSVMRNAVCSAECFQVSEVMASVSQYFYELAEEIPDDKWKDVAHHLGLKRAKVSAIDAENRYLKEKNMKTLEAWRLKNGRNATIPCLKRALHAAEVGWVADSVIDGND
;
A
#
# COMPACT_ATOMS: atom_id res chain seq x y z
N MET A 1 -17.11 -2.85 -53.06
CA MET A 1 -17.64 -2.20 -51.86
C MET A 1 -16.57 -2.29 -50.78
N ALA A 2 -15.84 -1.20 -50.53
CA ALA A 2 -14.81 -1.10 -49.50
C ALA A 2 -15.18 0.09 -48.60
N GLY A 3 -15.28 -0.16 -47.30
CA GLY A 3 -15.73 0.80 -46.30
C GLY A 3 -14.71 1.92 -46.06
N LEU A 4 -15.21 3.14 -45.93
CA LEU A 4 -14.45 4.35 -45.61
C LEU A 4 -14.26 4.44 -44.08
N CYS A 5 -13.04 4.75 -43.64
CA CYS A 5 -12.80 5.29 -42.30
C CYS A 5 -12.34 6.74 -42.46
N SER A 6 -13.26 7.69 -42.22
CA SER A 6 -12.97 9.14 -42.24
C SER A 6 -12.35 9.56 -40.92
N ALA A 7 -11.02 9.74 -40.92
CA ALA A 7 -10.32 10.48 -39.90
C ALA A 7 -10.68 11.97 -40.02
N CYS A 8 -11.43 12.50 -39.05
CA CYS A 8 -11.67 13.95 -38.94
C CYS A 8 -10.61 14.59 -38.04
N GLN A 9 -9.88 15.52 -38.68
CA GLN A 9 -9.13 16.63 -38.13
C GLN A 9 -9.68 17.23 -36.83
N GLY A 10 -8.75 17.62 -35.94
CA GLY A 10 -9.07 18.40 -34.76
C GLY A 10 -9.39 19.86 -35.04
N ASP A 11 -9.76 20.59 -33.99
CA ASP A 11 -9.16 21.88 -33.63
C ASP A 11 -9.69 22.33 -32.24
N LYS A 12 -9.01 23.33 -31.70
CA LYS A 12 -8.87 23.81 -30.34
C LYS A 12 -10.16 24.38 -29.76
N ARG A 13 -10.25 24.44 -28.43
CA ARG A 13 -10.75 25.65 -27.76
C ARG A 13 -10.18 25.82 -26.35
N HIS A 14 -9.66 27.02 -26.14
CA HIS A 14 -9.03 27.53 -24.95
C HIS A 14 -10.10 28.13 -24.01
N PHE A 15 -9.92 27.87 -22.71
CA PHE A 15 -10.30 28.66 -21.53
C PHE A 15 -11.78 28.98 -21.22
N GLY A 16 -12.16 28.62 -19.98
CA GLY A 16 -12.93 29.53 -19.13
C GLY A 16 -14.13 28.93 -18.39
N ARG A 17 -13.99 28.89 -17.05
CA ARG A 17 -15.01 28.86 -15.99
C ARG A 17 -15.59 27.50 -15.55
N LEU A 18 -15.58 27.40 -14.21
CA LEU A 18 -16.24 26.43 -13.33
C LEU A 18 -17.58 25.94 -13.89
N SER A 19 -17.76 24.62 -13.91
CA SER A 19 -18.87 23.93 -13.24
C SER A 19 -18.77 22.42 -13.41
N VAL A 20 -19.05 21.71 -12.32
CA VAL A 20 -19.55 20.33 -12.21
C VAL A 20 -19.79 19.59 -13.53
N MET A 21 -19.08 18.47 -13.73
CA MET A 21 -19.48 17.37 -14.61
C MET A 21 -19.04 16.07 -13.91
N ARG A 22 -19.93 15.24 -13.34
CA ARG A 22 -20.75 14.23 -14.03
C ARG A 22 -19.97 13.53 -15.14
N ASN A 23 -19.31 12.43 -14.75
CA ASN A 23 -18.66 11.49 -15.67
C ASN A 23 -19.69 10.90 -16.64
N ALA A 24 -19.44 11.11 -17.93
CA ALA A 24 -19.98 10.33 -19.03
C ALA A 24 -18.80 9.56 -19.66
N VAL A 25 -18.99 8.25 -19.83
CA VAL A 25 -18.02 7.29 -20.38
C VAL A 25 -18.11 7.27 -21.92
N CYS A 26 -16.96 7.20 -22.59
CA CYS A 26 -16.83 6.72 -23.98
C CYS A 26 -15.51 5.94 -24.17
N SER A 27 -15.67 4.65 -24.51
CA SER A 27 -14.76 3.53 -24.84
C SER A 27 -13.59 3.81 -25.80
N ALA A 28 -12.50 3.04 -25.91
CA ALA A 28 -11.94 1.82 -25.29
C ALA A 28 -10.52 1.69 -25.91
N GLU A 29 -9.38 1.42 -25.27
CA GLU A 29 -9.01 0.73 -24.03
C GLU A 29 -7.93 1.57 -23.30
N CYS A 30 -8.30 2.73 -22.79
CA CYS A 30 -7.46 3.53 -21.89
C CYS A 30 -8.31 3.92 -20.68
N PHE A 31 -8.78 2.93 -19.93
CA PHE A 31 -9.57 3.22 -18.73
C PHE A 31 -9.48 2.10 -17.70
N GLN A 32 -8.25 1.67 -17.39
CA GLN A 32 -8.02 0.91 -16.17
C GLN A 32 -6.57 1.04 -15.67
N VAL A 33 -6.09 2.29 -15.53
CA VAL A 33 -5.44 2.59 -14.25
C VAL A 33 -6.56 2.77 -13.23
N SER A 34 -7.28 1.67 -12.93
CA SER A 34 -7.74 1.48 -11.58
C SER A 34 -6.45 1.43 -10.81
N GLU A 35 -6.05 2.59 -10.30
CA GLU A 35 -4.99 2.74 -9.33
C GLU A 35 -5.24 1.62 -8.32
N VAL A 36 -4.44 0.56 -8.44
CA VAL A 36 -4.32 -0.48 -7.43
C VAL A 36 -3.70 0.26 -6.27
N MET A 37 -4.54 0.98 -5.51
CA MET A 37 -4.29 1.36 -4.14
C MET A 37 -4.24 0.05 -3.35
N ALA A 38 -3.21 -0.73 -3.64
CA ALA A 38 -2.71 -1.83 -2.86
C ALA A 38 -2.57 -1.31 -1.45
N SER A 39 -3.60 -1.56 -0.64
CA SER A 39 -3.55 -1.22 0.77
C SER A 39 -2.39 -2.02 1.35
N VAL A 40 -1.51 -1.37 2.10
CA VAL A 40 -0.36 -2.00 2.78
C VAL A 40 -0.71 -3.31 3.50
N SER A 41 -1.98 -3.45 3.90
CA SER A 41 -2.56 -4.66 4.49
C SER A 41 -2.45 -5.93 3.65
N GLN A 42 -2.36 -5.83 2.31
CA GLN A 42 -2.22 -7.01 1.46
C GLN A 42 -0.90 -7.74 1.69
N TYR A 43 0.15 -6.98 2.04
CA TYR A 43 1.48 -7.53 2.31
C TYR A 43 1.64 -8.00 3.77
N PHE A 44 0.67 -7.73 4.65
CA PHE A 44 0.85 -8.00 6.09
C PHE A 44 1.00 -9.48 6.40
N TYR A 45 0.37 -10.34 5.62
CA TYR A 45 0.46 -11.78 5.81
C TYR A 45 1.87 -12.28 5.48
N GLU A 46 2.39 -11.94 4.30
CA GLU A 46 3.74 -12.33 3.87
C GLU A 46 4.82 -11.69 4.74
N LEU A 47 4.72 -10.40 5.04
CA LEU A 47 5.63 -9.72 5.96
C LEU A 47 5.62 -10.38 7.34
N ALA A 48 4.46 -10.81 7.84
CA ALA A 48 4.37 -11.44 9.14
C ALA A 48 5.00 -12.85 9.22
N GLU A 49 5.13 -13.54 8.09
CA GLU A 49 5.82 -14.82 7.99
C GLU A 49 7.33 -14.65 7.83
N GLU A 50 7.76 -13.66 7.05
CA GLU A 50 9.17 -13.41 6.76
C GLU A 50 9.91 -12.64 7.86
N ILE A 51 9.22 -11.87 8.71
CA ILE A 51 9.85 -11.14 9.83
C ILE A 51 10.25 -12.13 10.95
N PRO A 52 11.55 -12.18 11.32
CA PRO A 52 12.04 -13.08 12.38
C PRO A 52 11.61 -12.65 13.80
N ASP A 53 11.52 -13.63 14.72
CA ASP A 53 11.05 -13.44 16.11
C ASP A 53 11.89 -12.43 16.90
N ASP A 54 13.19 -12.39 16.65
CA ASP A 54 14.08 -11.50 17.38
C ASP A 54 13.95 -10.04 16.93
N LYS A 55 13.40 -9.77 15.74
CA LYS A 55 13.38 -8.43 15.13
C LYS A 55 12.00 -7.77 15.08
N TRP A 56 10.91 -8.50 15.27
CA TRP A 56 9.57 -7.88 15.21
C TRP A 56 9.35 -6.77 16.26
N LYS A 57 10.01 -6.87 17.42
CA LYS A 57 9.96 -5.85 18.47
C LYS A 57 10.66 -4.56 18.02
N ASP A 58 11.76 -4.68 17.30
CA ASP A 58 12.47 -3.54 16.70
C ASP A 58 11.63 -2.91 15.60
N VAL A 59 11.05 -3.72 14.71
CA VAL A 59 10.08 -3.27 13.69
C VAL A 59 8.95 -2.48 14.34
N ALA A 60 8.34 -3.00 15.41
CA ALA A 60 7.29 -2.31 16.14
C ALA A 60 7.76 -0.95 16.70
N HIS A 61 9.00 -0.88 17.19
CA HIS A 61 9.59 0.33 17.72
C HIS A 61 9.83 1.38 16.63
N HIS A 62 10.37 0.97 15.48
CA HIS A 62 10.59 1.83 14.31
C HIS A 62 9.28 2.29 13.65
N LEU A 63 8.22 1.47 13.72
CA LEU A 63 6.86 1.85 13.36
C LEU A 63 6.23 2.84 14.37
N GLY A 64 6.93 3.15 15.48
CA GLY A 64 6.50 4.10 16.50
C GLY A 64 5.44 3.54 17.44
N LEU A 65 5.34 2.22 17.59
CA LEU A 65 4.47 1.62 18.60
C LEU A 65 5.11 1.77 19.98
N LYS A 66 4.29 2.12 20.99
CA LYS A 66 4.77 2.24 22.38
C LYS A 66 5.17 0.87 22.90
N ARG A 67 6.23 0.78 23.72
CA ARG A 67 6.66 -0.48 24.37
C ARG A 67 5.51 -1.19 25.09
N ALA A 68 4.61 -0.43 25.73
CA ALA A 68 3.41 -0.99 26.37
C ALA A 68 2.51 -1.77 25.38
N LYS A 69 2.34 -1.26 24.15
CA LYS A 69 1.54 -1.92 23.12
C LYS A 69 2.25 -3.16 22.57
N VAL A 70 3.57 -3.08 22.39
CA VAL A 70 4.40 -4.24 21.97
C VAL A 70 4.36 -5.34 23.02
N SER A 71 4.47 -4.98 24.30
CA SER A 71 4.37 -5.93 25.42
C SER A 71 2.98 -6.53 25.56
N ALA A 72 1.92 -5.76 25.28
CA ALA A 72 0.56 -6.30 25.25
C ALA A 72 0.40 -7.32 24.12
N ILE A 73 0.87 -7.01 22.90
CA ILE A 73 0.86 -7.94 21.76
C ILE A 73 1.65 -9.22 22.07
N ASP A 74 2.80 -9.09 22.74
CA ASP A 74 3.63 -10.23 23.15
C ASP A 74 2.93 -11.15 24.16
N ALA A 75 2.15 -10.56 25.09
CA ALA A 75 1.41 -11.30 26.11
C ALA A 75 0.08 -11.88 25.59
N GLU A 76 -0.58 -11.19 24.66
CA GLU A 76 -1.89 -11.56 24.11
C GLU A 76 -1.79 -12.62 23.00
N ASN A 77 -0.65 -12.75 22.31
CA ASN A 77 -0.51 -13.62 21.15
C ASN A 77 0.58 -14.66 21.37
N ARG A 78 0.26 -15.93 21.15
CA ARG A 78 1.22 -17.04 21.35
C ARG A 78 2.12 -17.26 20.13
N TYR A 79 1.59 -17.04 18.92
CA TYR A 79 2.31 -17.30 17.68
C TYR A 79 2.97 -16.02 17.14
N LEU A 80 4.22 -16.15 16.66
CA LEU A 80 4.99 -15.05 16.08
C LEU A 80 4.23 -14.36 14.94
N LYS A 81 3.64 -15.15 14.04
CA LYS A 81 2.84 -14.64 12.94
C LYS A 81 1.73 -13.70 13.40
N GLU A 82 1.02 -14.07 14.46
CA GLU A 82 -0.02 -13.22 15.05
C GLU A 82 0.57 -11.95 15.68
N LYS A 83 1.71 -12.06 16.38
CA LYS A 83 2.41 -10.90 16.96
C LYS A 83 2.81 -9.90 15.87
N ASN A 84 3.41 -10.39 14.78
CA ASN A 84 3.79 -9.58 13.63
C ASN A 84 2.56 -8.94 12.97
N MET A 85 1.52 -9.73 12.70
CA MET A 85 0.30 -9.24 12.07
C MET A 85 -0.39 -8.17 12.93
N LYS A 86 -0.52 -8.39 14.25
CA LYS A 86 -1.06 -7.41 15.19
C LYS A 86 -0.21 -6.14 15.28
N THR A 87 1.10 -6.26 15.14
CA THR A 87 2.03 -5.12 15.11
C THR A 87 1.79 -4.27 13.87
N LEU A 88 1.75 -4.88 12.69
CA LEU A 88 1.49 -4.21 11.42
C LEU A 88 0.09 -3.58 11.38
N GLU A 89 -0.92 -4.28 11.92
CA GLU A 89 -2.28 -3.78 12.03
C GLU A 89 -2.39 -2.60 13.01
N ALA A 90 -1.72 -2.67 14.17
CA ALA A 90 -1.67 -1.56 15.12
C ALA A 90 -1.00 -0.33 14.53
N TRP A 91 0.07 -0.51 13.75
CA TRP A 91 0.71 0.58 13.02
C TRP A 91 -0.22 1.20 11.98
N ARG A 92 -0.93 0.38 11.19
CA ARG A 92 -1.91 0.85 10.21
C ARG A 92 -3.06 1.60 10.87
N LEU A 93 -3.60 1.10 11.98
CA LEU A 93 -4.67 1.76 12.73
C LEU A 93 -4.20 3.10 13.30
N LYS A 94 -2.96 3.17 13.79
CA LYS A 94 -2.37 4.41 14.32
C LYS A 94 -2.15 5.47 13.24
N ASN A 95 -1.66 5.08 12.07
CA ASN A 95 -1.33 6.01 10.98
C ASN A 95 -2.50 6.24 10.01
N GLY A 96 -3.51 5.38 10.01
CA GLY A 96 -4.71 5.47 9.18
C GLY A 96 -4.36 5.60 7.69
N ARG A 97 -4.69 6.75 7.10
CA ARG A 97 -4.41 7.07 5.70
C ARG A 97 -2.93 7.37 5.42
N ASN A 98 -2.14 7.67 6.45
CA ASN A 98 -0.70 7.88 6.32
C ASN A 98 0.09 6.56 6.38
N ALA A 99 -0.58 5.43 6.56
CA ALA A 99 0.03 4.10 6.52
C ALA A 99 0.31 3.69 5.06
N THR A 100 1.34 4.29 4.48
CA THR A 100 1.74 4.07 3.08
C THR A 100 2.87 3.04 2.99
N ILE A 101 2.96 2.36 1.84
CA ILE A 101 4.03 1.41 1.51
C ILE A 101 5.44 1.97 1.80
N PRO A 102 5.82 3.18 1.34
CA PRO A 102 7.16 3.72 1.61
C PRO A 102 7.45 3.92 3.10
N CYS A 103 6.45 4.28 3.92
CA CYS A 103 6.64 4.38 5.37
C CYS A 103 6.91 3.00 6.00
N LEU A 104 6.21 1.96 5.52
CA LEU A 104 6.42 0.59 5.96
C LEU A 104 7.81 0.07 5.58
N LYS A 105 8.21 0.24 4.31
CA LYS A 105 9.56 -0.11 3.82
C LYS A 105 10.65 0.55 4.65
N ARG A 106 10.51 1.85 4.93
CA ARG A 106 11.51 2.60 5.71
C ARG A 106 11.63 2.07 7.14
N ALA A 107 10.51 1.72 7.77
CA ALA A 107 10.54 1.15 9.11
C ALA A 107 11.16 -0.26 9.15
N LEU A 108 10.90 -1.09 8.13
CA LEU A 108 11.49 -2.41 7.97
C LEU A 108 13.01 -2.33 7.72
N HIS A 109 13.46 -1.42 6.86
CA HIS A 109 14.89 -1.11 6.65
C HIS A 109 15.57 -0.63 7.92
N ALA A 110 14.92 0.26 8.68
CA ALA A 110 15.45 0.75 9.94
C ALA A 110 15.59 -0.34 11.01
N ALA A 111 14.73 -1.37 10.96
CA ALA A 111 14.78 -2.52 11.85
C ALA A 111 15.69 -3.65 11.36
N GLU A 112 16.57 -3.38 10.37
CA GLU A 112 17.50 -4.35 9.76
C GLU A 112 16.82 -5.54 9.06
N VAL A 113 15.52 -5.46 8.80
CA VAL A 113 14.73 -6.45 8.03
C VAL A 113 14.25 -5.86 6.70
N GLY A 114 15.01 -4.90 6.16
CA GLY A 114 14.70 -4.26 4.88
C GLY A 114 14.58 -5.24 3.72
N TRP A 115 15.37 -6.31 3.76
CA TRP A 115 15.33 -7.39 2.76
C TRP A 115 13.95 -8.06 2.66
N VAL A 116 13.19 -8.14 3.76
CA VAL A 116 11.82 -8.67 3.77
C VAL A 116 10.88 -7.74 3.00
N ALA A 117 11.05 -6.42 3.19
CA ALA A 117 10.26 -5.42 2.51
C ALA A 117 10.55 -5.40 1.00
N ASP A 118 11.83 -5.46 0.63
CA ASP A 118 12.25 -5.56 -0.76
C ASP A 118 11.71 -6.85 -1.41
N SER A 119 11.83 -8.01 -0.74
CA SER A 119 11.34 -9.28 -1.30
C SER A 119 9.84 -9.32 -1.49
N VAL A 120 9.06 -8.86 -0.50
CA VAL A 120 7.59 -8.97 -0.51
C VAL A 120 6.93 -7.84 -1.32
N ILE A 121 7.50 -6.63 -1.26
CA ILE A 121 6.86 -5.45 -1.83
C ILE A 121 7.43 -5.10 -3.22
N ASP A 122 8.75 -5.22 -3.44
CA ASP A 122 9.36 -5.00 -4.76
C ASP A 122 9.32 -6.26 -5.64
N GLY A 123 9.15 -7.44 -5.06
CA GLY A 123 9.04 -8.70 -5.81
C GLY A 123 7.69 -8.97 -6.50
N ASN A 124 6.69 -8.10 -6.34
CA ASN A 124 5.34 -8.23 -6.92
C ASN A 124 5.13 -7.30 -8.14
N ASP A 125 6.17 -7.10 -8.96
CA ASP A 125 6.13 -6.35 -10.23
C ASP A 125 5.38 -7.11 -11.34
#